data_AF-A0A8T6LMN5-F1
#
_entry.id   AF-A0A8T6LMN5-F1
#
_cell.length_a   1.000
_cell.length_b   1.000
_cell.length_c   1.000
_cell.angle_alpha   90.00
_cell.angle_beta   90.00
_cell.angle_gamma   90.00
#
_symmetry.space_group_name_H-M   'P 1'
#
loop_
_entity.id
_entity.type
_entity.pdbx_description
1 polymer ?
#
loop_
_entity_poly.entity_id
_entity_poly.type
_entity_poly.pdbx_seq_one_letter_code
_entity_poly.pdbx_strand_id
1 'polypeptide(L)' 'MYAIAAVLRQDGYEVTAAEPVPGRDRPVTRVSVEVRRGERIHRDVGVFVISTASGWLVESVELEKITGR' A
#
# COMPACT_ATOMS: atom_id res chain seq x y z
N MET A 1 1.08 4.09 16.76
CA MET A 1 1.81 4.72 15.63
C MET A 1 2.89 3.78 15.07
N TYR A 2 2.58 2.53 14.69
CA TYR A 2 3.52 1.62 13.97
C TYR A 2 2.78 0.49 13.21
N ALA A 3 1.48 0.64 12.94
CA ALA A 3 0.66 -0.45 12.42
C ALA A 3 1.06 -0.86 11.00
N ILE A 4 1.36 0.09 10.12
CA ILE A 4 1.71 -0.18 8.71
C ILE A 4 3.01 -1.00 8.61
N ALA A 5 4.04 -0.59 9.36
CA ALA A 5 5.31 -1.32 9.36
C ALA A 5 5.22 -2.68 10.09
N ALA A 6 4.29 -2.85 11.03
CA ALA A 6 4.05 -4.15 11.67
C ALA A 6 3.32 -5.13 10.73
N VAL A 7 2.34 -4.65 9.95
CA VAL A 7 1.66 -5.44 8.92
C VAL A 7 2.64 -5.87 7.82
N LEU A 8 3.54 -4.99 7.38
CA LEU A 8 4.51 -5.32 6.33
C LEU A 8 5.70 -6.20 6.78
N ARG A 9 6.00 -6.25 8.09
CA ARG A 9 7.20 -6.96 8.59
C ARG A 9 7.00 -8.45 8.89
N GLN A 10 5.78 -8.91 9.08
CA GLN A 10 5.50 -10.32 9.41
C GLN A 10 4.75 -11.08 8.31
N ASP A 11 4.09 -10.36 7.39
CA ASP A 11 3.25 -10.93 6.35
C ASP A 11 3.95 -10.84 4.98
N GLY A 12 3.89 -11.91 4.19
CA GLY A 12 4.43 -11.92 2.83
C GLY A 12 3.61 -10.97 1.95
N TYR A 13 4.27 -10.16 1.13
CA TYR A 13 3.58 -9.28 0.20
C TYR A 13 4.19 -9.33 -1.19
N GLU A 14 3.39 -8.98 -2.20
CA GLU A 14 3.80 -8.92 -3.59
C GLU A 14 3.20 -7.68 -4.25
N VAL A 15 4.04 -6.87 -4.91
CA VAL A 15 3.56 -5.73 -5.70
C VAL A 15 3.06 -6.24 -7.03
N THR A 16 1.78 -6.02 -7.33
CA THR A 16 1.14 -6.56 -8.54
C THR A 16 0.95 -5.50 -9.63
N ALA A 17 0.84 -4.23 -9.25
CA ALA A 17 0.73 -3.12 -10.20
C ALA A 17 1.18 -1.80 -9.57
N ALA A 18 1.51 -0.83 -10.42
CA ALA A 18 1.76 0.55 -10.02
C ALA A 18 1.25 1.49 -11.11
N GLU A 19 0.39 2.43 -10.74
CA GLU A 19 -0.24 3.37 -11.68
C GLU A 19 -0.35 4.78 -11.10
N PRO A 20 -0.19 5.84 -11.92
CA PRO A 20 -0.42 7.21 -11.47
C PRO A 20 -1.91 7.42 -11.17
N VAL A 21 -2.20 8.17 -10.11
CA VAL A 21 -3.58 8.54 -9.74
C VAL A 21 -3.92 9.88 -10.39
N PRO A 22 -4.81 9.92 -11.40
CA PRO A 22 -5.16 11.16 -12.07
C PRO A 22 -5.95 12.11 -11.15
N GLY A 23 -5.85 13.41 -11.40
CA GLY A 23 -6.61 14.44 -10.68
C GLY A 23 -6.11 14.73 -9.26
N ARG A 24 -4.86 14.38 -8.94
CA ARG A 24 -4.22 14.72 -7.66
C ARG A 24 -3.40 16.01 -7.81
N ASP A 25 -3.44 16.87 -6.79
CA ASP A 25 -2.67 18.13 -6.76
C ASP A 25 -1.15 17.91 -6.78
N ARG A 26 -0.70 16.72 -6.38
CA ARG A 26 0.69 16.27 -6.46
C ARG A 26 0.77 14.90 -7.15
N PRO A 27 1.90 14.55 -7.78
CA PRO A 27 2.10 13.23 -8.37
C PRO A 27 1.98 12.13 -7.30
N VAL A 28 0.87 11.38 -7.35
CA VAL A 28 0.62 10.22 -6.49
C VAL A 28 0.60 8.98 -7.36
N THR A 29 1.26 7.92 -6.93
CA THR A 29 1.20 6.59 -7.54
C THR A 29 0.46 5.66 -6.59
N ARG A 30 -0.55 4.95 -7.11
CA ARG A 30 -1.19 3.84 -6.40
C ARG A 30 -0.40 2.58 -6.73
N VAL A 31 0.07 1.90 -5.69
CA VAL A 31 0.73 0.61 -5.77
C VAL A 31 -0.26 -0.45 -5.28
N SER A 32 -0.62 -1.38 -6.15
CA SER A 32 -1.44 -2.53 -5.79
C SER A 32 -0.56 -3.60 -5.16
N VAL A 33 -0.93 -4.02 -3.95
CA VAL A 33 -0.20 -5.02 -3.19
C VAL A 33 -1.10 -6.21 -2.89
N GLU A 34 -0.61 -7.42 -3.14
CA GLU A 34 -1.16 -8.64 -2.54
C GLU A 34 -0.51 -8.84 -1.17
N VAL A 35 -1.32 -8.99 -0.12
CA VAL A 35 -0.86 -9.21 1.26
C VAL A 35 -1.33 -10.59 1.72
N ARG A 36 -0.38 -11.42 2.17
CA ARG A 36 -0.63 -12.78 2.66
C ARG A 36 -0.51 -12.79 4.18
N ARG A 37 -1.65 -12.99 4.86
CA ARG A 37 -1.75 -13.04 6.32
C ARG A 37 -2.27 -14.41 6.76
N GLY A 38 -1.36 -15.27 7.21
CA GLY A 38 -1.67 -16.69 7.42
C GLY A 38 -2.12 -17.35 6.12
N GLU A 39 -3.28 -18.02 6.12
CA GLU A 39 -3.89 -18.63 4.93
C GLU A 39 -4.69 -17.64 4.07
N ARG A 40 -4.89 -16.40 4.54
CA ARG A 40 -5.73 -15.42 3.85
C ARG A 40 -4.89 -14.55 2.92
N ILE A 41 -5.36 -14.40 1.67
CA ILE A 41 -4.79 -13.52 0.67
C ILE A 41 -5.70 -12.32 0.48
N HIS A 42 -5.17 -11.12 0.73
CA HIS A 42 -5.82 -9.84 0.48
C HIS A 42 -5.25 -9.27 -0.82
N ARG A 43 -6.07 -9.20 -1.86
CA ARG A 43 -5.65 -8.70 -3.18
C ARG A 43 -5.96 -7.22 -3.33
N ASP A 44 -5.17 -6.56 -4.18
CA ASP A 44 -5.34 -5.16 -4.54
C ASP A 44 -5.45 -4.24 -3.31
N VAL A 45 -4.59 -4.46 -2.31
CA VAL A 45 -4.43 -3.50 -1.20
C VAL A 45 -3.70 -2.29 -1.76
N GLY A 46 -4.38 -1.15 -1.85
CA GLY A 46 -3.80 0.08 -2.36
C GLY A 46 -2.84 0.72 -1.36
N VAL A 47 -1.62 1.00 -1.83
CA VAL A 47 -0.62 1.82 -1.14
C VAL A 47 -0.36 3.05 -1.99
N PHE A 48 -0.70 4.23 -1.47
CA PHE A 48 -0.52 5.49 -2.19
C PHE A 48 0.82 6.10 -1.80
N VAL A 49 1.67 6.34 -2.78
CA VAL A 49 3.01 6.90 -2.57
C VAL A 49 3.19 8.20 -3.33
N ILE A 50 3.98 9.09 -2.75
CA ILE A 50 4.42 10.35 -3.36
C ILE A 50 5.92 10.27 -3.57
N SER A 51 6.39 10.72 -4.74
CA SER A 51 7.81 10.90 -4.99
C SER A 51 8.31 12.19 -4.37
N THR A 52 9.42 12.11 -3.66
CA THR A 52 10.12 13.24 -3.03
C THR A 52 11.59 13.26 -3.49
N ALA A 53 12.29 14.37 -3.25
CA ALA A 53 13.72 14.48 -3.58
C ALA A 53 14.59 13.40 -2.91
N SER A 54 14.15 12.88 -1.77
CA SER A 54 14.87 11.87 -0.98
C SER A 54 14.35 10.43 -1.19
N GLY A 55 13.41 10.22 -2.12
CA GLY A 55 12.80 8.91 -2.37
C GLY A 55 11.27 8.93 -2.23
N TRP A 56 10.68 7.80 -1.87
CA TRP A 56 9.22 7.65 -1.83
C TRP A 56 8.69 7.75 -0.41
N LEU A 57 7.56 8.43 -0.24
CA LEU A 57 6.81 8.47 1.01
C LEU A 57 5.44 7.84 0.82
N VAL A 58 5.00 7.06 1.80
CA VAL A 58 3.63 6.54 1.85
C VAL A 58 2.70 7.67 2.32
N GLU A 59 1.75 8.04 1.47
CA GLU A 59 0.70 9.00 1.80
C GLU A 59 -0.45 8.30 2.55
N SER A 60 -0.89 7.13 2.08
CA SER A 60 -1.96 6.35 2.70
C SER A 60 -1.92 4.86 2.30
N VAL A 61 -2.65 4.02 3.05
CA VAL A 61 -2.81 2.59 2.79
C VAL A 61 -4.26 2.19 3.05
N GLU A 62 -4.85 1.40 2.14
CA GLU A 62 -6.22 0.84 2.24
C GLU A 62 -6.27 -0.32 3.26
N LEU A 63 -6.00 -0.03 4.54
CA LEU A 63 -5.95 -1.04 5.61
C LEU A 63 -7.29 -1.74 5.83
N GLU A 64 -8.41 -1.10 5.48
CA GLU A 64 -9.76 -1.66 5.51
C GLU A 64 -9.88 -2.96 4.72
N LYS A 65 -9.14 -3.10 3.62
CA LYS A 65 -9.09 -4.34 2.82
C LYS A 65 -8.42 -5.50 3.55
N ILE A 66 -7.60 -5.19 4.55
CA ILE A 66 -6.94 -6.17 5.42
C ILE A 66 -7.79 -6.42 6.68
N THR A 67 -8.32 -5.36 7.29
CA THR A 67 -8.99 -5.43 8.60
C THR A 67 -10.48 -5.75 8.52
N GLY A 68 -11.10 -5.67 7.34
CA GLY A 68 -12.52 -6.01 7.12
C GLY A 68 -13.49 -5.07 7.82
N ARG A 69 -13.16 -3.78 7.91
CA ARG A 69 -14.00 -2.74 8.51
C ARG A 69 -14.44 -1.72 7.48
#